data_AF-A0A6A3ZCN3-F1
#
_entry.id   AF-A0A6A3ZCN3-F1
#
_cell.length_a   1.000
_cell.length_b   1.000
_cell.length_c   1.000
_cell.angle_alpha   90.00
_cell.angle_beta   90.00
_cell.angle_gamma   90.00
#
_symmetry.space_group_name_H-M   'P 1'
#
loop_
_entity.id
_entity.type
_entity.pdbx_description
1 polymer ?
#
loop_
_entity_poly.entity_id
_entity_poly.type
_entity_poly.pdbx_seq_one_letter_code
_entity_poly.pdbx_strand_id
1 'polypeptide(L)'
;MYIHVQVIDVSNCDPVKNMYVDFWHANATGVYSGVVASTNGNSNDQTNLNTNFLRGVVPTDEDGVAQMLSIFPGHYAGRTTHMHFIGNYGGTVLSNKTYSGASVSHVGQFFFDQDLITSVEKVTPYSTNTQTTTLNKNDNIFTEAAATGYDPIMTYALLGETVGEGRNQHFYDHLEFSF
;
A
#
# COMPACT_ATOMS: atom_id res chain seq x y z
N MET A 1 -3.56 5.93 9.61
CA MET A 1 -3.62 6.20 8.16
C MET A 1 -4.88 5.57 7.58
N TYR A 2 -5.85 6.38 7.18
CA TYR A 2 -7.01 5.92 6.43
C TYR A 2 -6.64 5.87 4.95
N ILE A 3 -6.79 4.71 4.33
CA ILE A 3 -6.48 4.46 2.92
C ILE A 3 -7.79 4.24 2.19
N HIS A 4 -8.01 5.02 1.15
CA HIS A 4 -9.15 4.92 0.26
C HIS A 4 -8.62 4.77 -1.16
N VAL A 5 -8.91 3.64 -1.80
CA VAL A 5 -8.56 3.39 -3.21
C VAL A 5 -9.84 3.20 -3.98
N GLN A 6 -10.12 4.11 -4.91
CA GLN A 6 -11.23 3.97 -5.84
C GLN A 6 -10.79 3.21 -7.08
N VAL A 7 -11.62 2.27 -7.53
CA VAL A 7 -11.39 1.39 -8.66
C VAL A 7 -12.44 1.68 -9.72
N ILE A 8 -12.03 2.20 -10.87
CA ILE A 8 -12.90 2.55 -12.00
C ILE A 8 -12.56 1.69 -13.22
N ASP A 9 -13.56 1.32 -14.01
CA ASP A 9 -13.38 0.68 -15.31
C ASP A 9 -13.11 1.75 -16.39
N VAL A 10 -11.95 1.74 -17.05
CA VAL A 10 -11.55 2.71 -18.08
C VAL A 10 -12.39 2.62 -19.35
N SER A 11 -13.10 1.51 -19.57
CA SER A 11 -13.88 1.32 -20.79
C SER A 11 -15.20 2.09 -20.76
N ASN A 12 -15.75 2.32 -19.55
CA ASN A 12 -17.07 2.94 -19.34
C ASN A 12 -17.07 4.02 -18.24
N CYS A 13 -15.98 4.17 -17.50
CA CYS A 13 -15.80 5.06 -16.36
C CYS A 13 -16.71 4.76 -15.14
N ASP A 14 -17.26 3.55 -15.07
CA ASP A 14 -18.12 3.13 -13.95
C ASP A 14 -17.30 2.58 -12.78
N PRO A 15 -17.77 2.73 -11.53
CA PRO A 15 -17.13 2.10 -10.38
C PRO A 15 -17.17 0.57 -10.42
N VAL A 16 -16.04 -0.04 -10.09
CA VAL A 16 -15.89 -1.49 -10.04
C VAL A 16 -16.26 -2.00 -8.65
N LYS A 17 -17.43 -2.61 -8.55
CA LYS A 17 -18.01 -3.06 -7.28
C LYS A 17 -17.57 -4.49 -6.96
N ASN A 18 -17.42 -4.83 -5.67
CA ASN A 18 -17.07 -6.18 -5.22
C ASN A 18 -15.74 -6.75 -5.78
N MET A 19 -14.80 -5.89 -6.18
CA MET A 19 -13.42 -6.30 -6.40
C MET A 19 -12.76 -6.52 -5.04
N TYR A 20 -12.14 -7.68 -4.83
CA TYR A 20 -11.36 -7.94 -3.63
C TYR A 20 -9.94 -7.44 -3.82
N VAL A 21 -9.58 -6.41 -3.06
CA VAL A 21 -8.28 -5.77 -3.09
C VAL A 21 -7.40 -6.31 -1.97
N ASP A 22 -6.25 -6.87 -2.32
CA ASP A 22 -5.19 -7.24 -1.38
C ASP A 22 -4.22 -6.06 -1.22
N PHE A 23 -4.11 -5.56 0.01
CA PHE A 23 -3.14 -4.55 0.40
C PHE A 23 -2.11 -5.13 1.35
N TRP A 24 -0.85 -4.83 1.10
CA TRP A 24 0.21 -5.10 2.08
C TRP A 24 1.36 -4.10 1.97
N HIS A 25 2.04 -3.89 3.09
CA HIS A 25 3.21 -3.02 3.14
C HIS A 25 4.11 -3.35 4.35
N ALA A 26 5.31 -2.79 4.39
CA ALA A 26 6.22 -2.94 5.52
C ALA A 26 5.74 -2.17 6.75
N ASN A 27 6.17 -2.59 7.94
CA ASN A 27 6.01 -1.78 9.15
C ASN A 27 6.89 -0.53 9.14
N ALA A 28 6.80 0.28 10.19
CA ALA A 28 7.52 1.57 10.29
C ALA A 28 9.05 1.45 10.17
N THR A 29 9.64 0.28 10.46
CA THR A 29 11.08 0.02 10.36
C THR A 29 11.45 -0.87 9.17
N GLY A 30 10.56 -0.99 8.17
CA GLY A 30 10.86 -1.71 6.93
C GLY A 30 10.84 -3.23 7.03
N VAL A 31 10.03 -3.80 7.93
CA VAL A 31 9.83 -5.25 8.07
C VAL A 31 8.46 -5.65 7.52
N TYR A 32 8.43 -6.54 6.54
CA TYR A 32 7.23 -7.26 6.12
C TYR A 32 6.95 -8.45 7.02
N SER A 33 5.68 -8.64 7.37
CA SER A 33 5.20 -9.86 8.01
C SER A 33 5.36 -11.07 7.09
N GLY A 34 5.66 -12.25 7.67
CA GLY A 34 5.82 -13.49 6.91
C GLY A 34 7.13 -13.61 6.12
N VAL A 35 8.06 -12.66 6.24
CA VAL A 35 9.29 -12.61 5.44
C VAL A 35 10.53 -12.57 6.33
N VAL A 36 11.52 -13.41 6.05
CA VAL A 36 12.85 -13.32 6.67
C VAL A 36 13.88 -13.23 5.54
N ALA A 37 14.44 -12.05 5.35
CA ALA A 37 15.41 -11.75 4.31
C ALA A 37 16.38 -10.66 4.78
N SER A 38 17.58 -10.60 4.18
CA SER A 38 18.63 -9.64 4.54
C SER A 38 18.19 -8.17 4.40
N THR A 39 17.25 -7.90 3.50
CA THR A 39 16.72 -6.56 3.23
C THR A 39 15.44 -6.24 4.01
N ASN A 40 14.92 -7.17 4.83
CA ASN A 40 13.62 -7.03 5.50
C ASN A 40 13.73 -6.44 6.92
N GLY A 41 14.73 -5.60 7.20
CA GLY A 41 14.94 -4.92 8.48
C GLY A 41 15.35 -5.78 9.68
N ASN A 42 14.96 -7.06 9.75
CA ASN A 42 15.34 -8.00 10.82
C ASN A 42 15.40 -9.45 10.30
N SER A 43 16.55 -9.83 9.75
CA SER A 43 16.76 -11.18 9.19
C SER A 43 16.95 -12.28 10.23
N ASN A 44 17.06 -11.94 11.52
CA ASN A 44 17.34 -12.90 12.59
C ASN A 44 16.06 -13.38 13.30
N ASP A 45 14.96 -12.66 13.14
CA ASP A 45 13.69 -13.02 13.76
C ASP A 45 12.91 -14.04 12.91
N GLN A 46 13.15 -15.32 13.19
CA GLN A 46 12.44 -16.42 12.54
C GLN A 46 10.95 -16.50 12.93
N THR A 47 10.54 -15.88 14.03
CA THR A 47 9.13 -15.87 14.43
C THR A 47 8.28 -15.04 13.46
N ASN A 48 8.91 -14.10 12.74
CA ASN A 48 8.26 -13.25 11.75
C ASN A 48 7.59 -14.04 10.61
N LEU A 49 8.08 -15.25 10.28
CA LEU A 49 7.46 -16.13 9.27
C LEU A 49 6.02 -16.51 9.60
N ASN A 50 5.63 -16.49 10.88
CA ASN A 50 4.29 -16.86 11.34
C ASN A 50 3.39 -15.63 11.58
N THR A 51 3.77 -14.46 11.07
CA THR A 51 3.02 -13.21 11.25
C THR A 51 2.32 -12.78 9.96
N ASN A 52 1.29 -11.95 10.11
CA ASN A 52 0.50 -11.43 9.00
C ASN A 52 0.08 -9.96 9.20
N PHE A 53 0.78 -9.21 10.06
CA PHE A 53 0.47 -7.80 10.29
C PHE A 53 0.58 -6.98 9.00
N LEU A 54 -0.19 -5.89 8.91
CA LEU A 54 -0.17 -4.94 7.77
C LEU A 54 -0.44 -5.60 6.41
N ARG A 55 -1.30 -6.63 6.43
CA ARG A 55 -1.88 -7.30 5.27
C ARG A 55 -3.39 -7.31 5.43
N GLY A 56 -4.13 -7.01 4.37
CA GLY A 56 -5.59 -6.96 4.44
C GLY A 56 -6.22 -7.16 3.08
N VAL A 57 -7.33 -7.89 3.05
CA VAL A 57 -8.14 -8.07 1.83
C VAL A 57 -9.51 -7.46 2.08
N VAL A 58 -9.89 -6.47 1.27
CA VAL A 58 -11.15 -5.75 1.42
C VAL A 58 -11.88 -5.65 0.07
N PRO A 59 -13.21 -5.82 0.03
CA PRO A 59 -13.96 -5.59 -1.18
C PRO A 59 -14.11 -4.08 -1.45
N THR A 60 -14.20 -3.70 -2.72
CA THR A 60 -14.72 -2.39 -3.12
C THR A 60 -16.23 -2.30 -2.88
N ASP A 61 -16.69 -1.13 -2.44
CA ASP A 61 -18.10 -0.84 -2.21
C ASP A 61 -18.86 -0.45 -3.51
N GLU A 62 -20.08 0.09 -3.35
CA GLU A 62 -20.93 0.52 -4.46
C GLU A 62 -20.35 1.70 -5.26
N ASP A 63 -19.44 2.47 -4.67
CA ASP A 63 -18.72 3.57 -5.31
C ASP A 63 -17.34 3.13 -5.81
N GLY A 64 -17.06 1.83 -5.79
CA GLY A 64 -15.80 1.23 -6.21
C GLY A 64 -14.66 1.48 -5.24
N VAL A 65 -14.94 1.84 -3.98
CA VAL A 65 -13.91 2.23 -3.01
C VAL A 65 -13.56 1.06 -2.10
N ALA A 66 -12.28 0.71 -2.07
CA ALA A 66 -11.67 -0.17 -1.08
C ALA A 66 -11.07 0.66 0.05
N GLN A 67 -11.38 0.31 1.31
CA GLN A 67 -10.95 1.07 2.48
C GLN A 67 -10.13 0.21 3.45
N MET A 68 -9.01 0.76 3.93
CA MET A 68 -8.18 0.13 4.96
C MET A 68 -7.68 1.17 5.98
N LEU A 69 -7.71 0.80 7.26
CA LEU A 69 -7.02 1.55 8.31
C LEU A 69 -5.68 0.88 8.60
N SER A 70 -4.58 1.61 8.38
CA SER A 70 -3.23 1.12 8.62
C SER A 70 -2.32 2.22 9.19
N ILE A 71 -1.01 1.96 9.23
CA ILE A 71 0.04 2.94 9.47
C ILE A 71 0.67 3.38 8.14
N PHE A 72 1.41 4.49 8.13
CA PHE A 72 2.25 4.85 6.99
C PHE A 72 3.36 3.78 6.82
N PRO A 73 3.70 3.32 5.61
CA PRO A 73 4.72 2.28 5.44
C PRO A 73 6.12 2.82 5.78
N GLY A 74 6.99 1.98 6.34
CA GLY A 74 8.42 2.30 6.46
C GLY A 74 9.19 1.89 5.21
N HIS A 75 10.34 2.52 4.97
CA HIS A 75 11.27 2.11 3.92
C HIS A 75 12.10 0.89 4.35
N TYR A 76 12.60 0.14 3.36
CA TYR A 76 13.56 -0.95 3.56
C TYR A 76 14.64 -0.91 2.47
N ALA A 77 15.75 -1.61 2.72
CA ALA A 77 16.94 -1.49 1.89
C ALA A 77 16.64 -1.72 0.39
N GLY A 78 16.96 -0.72 -0.43
CA GLY A 78 16.84 -0.76 -1.88
C GLY A 78 15.50 -0.31 -2.45
N ARG A 79 14.52 0.07 -1.61
CA ARG A 79 13.20 0.51 -2.07
C ARG A 79 12.74 1.78 -1.37
N THR A 80 12.09 2.68 -2.10
CA THR A 80 11.39 3.83 -1.49
C THR A 80 10.14 3.36 -0.75
N THR A 81 9.52 4.21 0.07
CA THR A 81 8.27 3.90 0.77
C THR A 81 7.13 3.63 -0.21
N HIS A 82 6.46 2.49 -0.06
CA HIS A 82 5.35 2.07 -0.93
C HIS A 82 4.35 1.17 -0.20
N MET A 83 3.19 1.01 -0.82
CA MET A 83 2.16 0.03 -0.47
C MET A 83 1.80 -0.77 -1.71
N HIS A 84 1.62 -2.07 -1.55
CA HIS A 84 1.23 -2.94 -2.66
C HIS A 84 -0.28 -3.07 -2.81
N PHE A 85 -0.71 -3.37 -4.03
CA PHE A 85 -2.09 -3.59 -4.43
C PHE A 85 -2.20 -4.80 -5.37
N ILE A 86 -3.17 -5.69 -5.13
CA ILE A 86 -3.65 -6.65 -6.12
C ILE A 86 -5.18 -6.58 -6.18
N GLY A 87 -5.72 -6.28 -7.36
CA GLY A 87 -7.15 -6.28 -7.61
C GLY A 87 -7.61 -7.64 -8.14
N ASN A 88 -8.44 -8.35 -7.37
CA ASN A 88 -9.00 -9.66 -7.75
C ASN A 88 -10.49 -9.54 -8.05
N TYR A 89 -10.90 -9.84 -9.29
CA TYR A 89 -12.27 -9.63 -9.76
C TYR A 89 -12.93 -10.91 -10.29
N GLY A 90 -14.26 -10.98 -10.21
CA GLY A 90 -15.07 -12.08 -10.74
C GLY A 90 -15.05 -13.38 -9.91
N GLY A 91 -14.57 -13.34 -8.66
CA GLY A 91 -14.57 -14.49 -7.76
C GLY A 91 -15.82 -14.58 -6.89
N THR A 92 -15.80 -15.51 -5.95
CA THR A 92 -16.90 -15.75 -5.00
C THR A 92 -16.36 -15.91 -3.59
N VAL A 93 -17.06 -15.28 -2.63
CA VAL A 93 -16.82 -15.49 -1.20
C VAL A 93 -17.46 -16.82 -0.78
N LEU A 94 -16.63 -17.71 -0.24
CA LEU A 94 -17.02 -19.02 0.23
C LEU A 94 -17.57 -18.95 1.67
N SER A 95 -18.25 -20.02 2.10
CA SER A 95 -18.85 -20.11 3.45
C SER A 95 -17.84 -19.98 4.60
N ASN A 96 -16.57 -20.33 4.36
CA ASN A 96 -15.46 -20.16 5.30
C ASN A 96 -14.85 -18.74 5.28
N LYS A 97 -15.49 -17.79 4.60
CA LYS A 97 -15.05 -16.39 4.43
C LYS A 97 -13.74 -16.23 3.65
N THR A 98 -13.37 -17.21 2.83
CA THR A 98 -12.30 -17.07 1.84
C THR A 98 -12.86 -16.65 0.48
N TYR A 99 -12.01 -16.14 -0.40
CA TYR A 99 -12.39 -15.70 -1.74
C TYR A 99 -11.69 -16.57 -2.78
N SER A 100 -12.41 -17.02 -3.81
CA SER A 100 -11.88 -17.99 -4.79
C SER A 100 -12.48 -17.80 -6.18
N GLY A 101 -11.82 -18.34 -7.21
CA GLY A 101 -12.29 -18.30 -8.59
C GLY A 101 -12.14 -16.94 -9.28
N ALA A 102 -11.47 -15.99 -8.65
CA ALA A 102 -11.20 -14.68 -9.22
C ALA A 102 -10.02 -14.69 -10.20
N SER A 103 -10.00 -13.69 -11.09
CA SER A 103 -8.84 -13.34 -11.89
C SER A 103 -8.12 -12.15 -11.28
N VAL A 104 -6.79 -12.14 -11.38
CA VAL A 104 -5.99 -10.95 -11.07
C VAL A 104 -6.18 -9.94 -12.20
N SER A 105 -6.87 -8.84 -11.92
CA SER A 105 -7.12 -7.77 -12.88
C SER A 105 -5.96 -6.78 -12.93
N HIS A 106 -5.25 -6.59 -11.81
CA HIS A 106 -4.12 -5.68 -11.74
C HIS A 106 -3.20 -5.98 -10.57
N VAL A 107 -1.93 -5.66 -10.75
CA VAL A 107 -0.89 -5.70 -9.71
C VAL A 107 -0.12 -4.39 -9.78
N GLY A 108 -0.06 -3.68 -8.66
CA GLY A 108 0.51 -2.34 -8.63
C GLY A 108 1.17 -2.01 -7.29
N GLN A 109 1.80 -0.83 -7.27
CA GLN A 109 2.35 -0.24 -6.07
C GLN A 109 1.99 1.24 -6.03
N PHE A 110 1.51 1.66 -4.87
CA PHE A 110 1.34 3.06 -4.54
C PHE A 110 2.58 3.60 -3.85
N PHE A 111 2.92 4.83 -4.19
CA PHE A 111 4.03 5.58 -3.63
C PHE A 111 3.51 6.86 -2.97
N PHE A 112 4.42 7.60 -2.35
CA PHE A 112 4.09 8.79 -1.58
C PHE A 112 5.03 9.93 -1.93
N ASP A 113 4.56 11.16 -1.78
CA ASP A 113 5.37 12.35 -1.99
C ASP A 113 6.67 12.31 -1.17
N GLN A 114 7.77 12.71 -1.80
CA GLN A 114 9.09 12.64 -1.19
C GLN A 114 9.22 13.52 0.06
N ASP A 115 8.54 14.67 0.08
CA ASP A 115 8.50 15.58 1.22
C ASP A 115 7.71 15.00 2.39
N LEU A 116 6.61 14.28 2.10
CA LEU A 116 5.85 13.55 3.11
C LEU A 116 6.68 12.42 3.71
N ILE A 117 7.31 11.60 2.88
CA ILE A 117 8.23 10.53 3.34
C ILE A 117 9.28 11.13 4.26
N THR A 118 9.97 12.20 3.81
CA THR A 118 11.02 12.86 4.58
C THR A 118 10.53 13.42 5.93
N SER A 119 9.27 13.85 5.98
CA SER A 119 8.65 14.35 7.22
C SER A 119 8.32 13.21 8.18
N VAL A 120 7.76 12.09 7.68
CA VAL A 120 7.41 10.92 8.49
C VAL A 120 8.65 10.24 9.06
N GLU A 121 9.74 10.13 8.30
CA GLU A 121 11.02 9.53 8.75
C GLU A 121 11.62 10.20 10.00
N LYS A 122 11.23 11.45 10.31
CA LYS A 122 11.70 12.17 11.51
C LYS A 122 10.91 11.85 12.77
N VAL A 123 9.80 11.12 12.66
CA VAL A 123 8.87 10.87 13.77
C VAL A 123 9.02 9.44 14.28
N THR A 124 8.96 9.23 15.60
CA THR A 124 8.93 7.88 16.18
C THR A 124 7.62 7.15 15.83
N PRO A 125 7.65 5.86 15.44
CA PRO A 125 8.81 4.95 15.44
C PRO A 125 9.65 4.95 14.15
N TYR A 126 9.26 5.67 13.08
CA TYR A 126 10.00 5.70 11.81
C TYR A 126 11.45 6.16 11.99
N SER A 127 11.67 7.15 12.87
CA SER A 127 13.00 7.66 13.21
C SER A 127 13.95 6.63 13.83
N THR A 128 13.47 5.45 14.22
CA THR A 128 14.31 4.35 14.73
C THR A 128 14.74 3.38 13.63
N ASN A 129 14.29 3.57 12.39
CA ASN A 129 14.71 2.75 11.26
C ASN A 129 16.14 3.12 10.84
N THR A 130 17.06 2.16 10.92
CA THR A 130 18.48 2.36 10.57
C THR A 130 18.84 1.85 9.18
N GLN A 131 17.85 1.39 8.41
CA GLN A 131 18.09 0.93 7.04
C GLN A 131 18.48 2.10 6.12
N THR A 132 19.18 1.81 5.03
CA THR A 132 19.53 2.83 4.05
C THR A 132 18.28 3.25 3.27
N THR A 133 17.98 4.54 3.28
CA THR A 133 16.86 5.12 2.54
C THR A 133 17.14 5.17 1.03
N THR A 134 16.15 4.78 0.23
CA THR A 134 16.10 5.02 -1.21
C THR A 134 15.06 6.10 -1.50
N LEU A 135 15.45 7.18 -2.18
CA LEU A 135 14.52 8.23 -2.60
C LEU A 135 13.65 7.75 -3.78
N ASN A 136 12.45 8.32 -3.98
CA ASN A 136 11.58 7.98 -5.11
C ASN A 136 12.32 8.02 -6.45
N LYS A 137 13.08 9.10 -6.70
CA LYS A 137 13.87 9.28 -7.93
C LYS A 137 14.98 8.23 -8.17
N ASN A 138 15.32 7.45 -7.14
CA ASN A 138 16.35 6.42 -7.20
C ASN A 138 15.74 5.00 -7.16
N ASP A 139 14.41 4.88 -7.07
CA ASP A 139 13.72 3.59 -7.08
C ASP A 139 13.28 3.25 -8.52
N ASN A 140 13.80 2.14 -9.03
CA ASN A 140 13.50 1.71 -10.40
C ASN A 140 12.03 1.30 -10.59
N ILE A 141 11.37 0.81 -9.54
CA ILE A 141 9.96 0.42 -9.60
C ILE A 141 9.07 1.66 -9.55
N PHE A 142 9.43 2.69 -8.78
CA PHE A 142 8.78 4.00 -8.88
C PHE A 142 8.89 4.56 -10.30
N THR A 143 10.11 4.51 -10.86
CA THR A 143 10.36 5.01 -12.22
C THR A 143 9.55 4.26 -13.27
N GLU A 144 9.44 2.93 -13.14
CA GLU A 144 8.63 2.09 -14.02
C GLU A 144 7.13 2.40 -13.87
N ALA A 145 6.64 2.50 -12.63
CA ALA A 145 5.23 2.80 -12.36
C ALA A 145 4.81 4.18 -12.89
N ALA A 146 5.70 5.17 -12.83
CA ALA A 146 5.45 6.53 -13.34
C ALA A 146 5.71 6.70 -14.85
N ALA A 147 6.16 5.65 -15.56
CA ALA A 147 6.59 5.77 -16.95
C ALA A 147 5.42 5.91 -17.95
N THR A 148 4.23 5.44 -17.60
CA THR A 148 3.13 5.20 -18.56
C THR A 148 1.99 6.24 -18.51
N GLY A 149 2.25 7.45 -18.02
CA GLY A 149 1.21 8.49 -17.91
C GLY A 149 0.21 8.26 -16.77
N TYR A 150 0.44 7.23 -15.97
CA TYR A 150 -0.20 7.00 -14.67
C TYR A 150 0.61 7.72 -13.59
N ASP A 151 -0.07 8.31 -12.61
CA ASP A 151 0.55 8.89 -11.42
C ASP A 151 0.42 7.88 -10.26
N PRO A 152 1.51 7.24 -9.83
CA PRO A 152 1.45 6.24 -8.78
C PRO A 152 1.55 6.84 -7.37
N ILE A 153 1.50 8.17 -7.24
CA ILE A 153 1.59 8.87 -5.96
C ILE A 153 0.20 9.03 -5.34
N MET A 154 0.01 8.49 -4.12
CA MET A 154 -1.21 8.70 -3.34
C MET A 154 -1.40 10.19 -3.03
N THR A 155 -2.59 10.71 -3.32
CA THR A 155 -3.03 12.02 -2.81
C THR A 155 -3.36 11.91 -1.32
N TYR A 156 -3.14 12.96 -0.54
CA TYR A 156 -3.41 12.91 0.90
C TYR A 156 -3.85 14.24 1.50
N ALA A 157 -4.50 14.15 2.65
CA ALA A 157 -4.81 15.27 3.52
C ALA A 157 -4.39 14.93 4.96
N LEU A 158 -3.67 15.86 5.60
CA LEU A 158 -3.33 15.77 7.01
C LEU A 158 -4.54 16.22 7.85
N LEU A 159 -4.91 15.45 8.88
CA LEU A 159 -5.96 15.85 9.84
C LEU A 159 -5.39 16.59 11.07
N GLY A 160 -4.14 17.04 11.00
CA GLY A 160 -3.44 17.79 12.05
C GLY A 160 -2.37 18.69 11.45
N GLU A 161 -1.73 19.53 12.27
CA GLU A 161 -0.71 20.48 11.81
C GLU A 161 0.62 19.79 11.50
N THR A 162 0.89 18.65 12.15
CA THR A 162 2.10 17.86 11.93
C THR A 162 1.83 16.39 11.64
N VAL A 163 2.77 15.73 10.96
CA VAL A 163 2.71 14.29 10.69
C VAL A 163 2.71 13.43 11.95
N GLY A 164 3.31 13.92 13.05
CA GLY A 164 3.42 13.18 14.32
C GLY A 164 2.16 13.21 15.20
N GLU A 165 1.28 14.19 15.00
CA GLU A 165 -0.04 14.23 15.62
C GLU A 165 -1.04 13.31 14.90
N GLY A 166 -0.70 12.90 13.68
CA GLY A 166 -1.54 12.17 12.75
C GLY A 166 -1.45 10.65 12.89
N ARG A 167 -2.06 10.07 13.94
CA ARG A 167 -2.63 8.70 13.78
C ARG A 167 -3.74 8.68 12.71
N ASN A 168 -4.26 9.85 12.35
CA ASN A 168 -5.36 10.07 11.43
C ASN A 168 -4.90 10.94 10.25
N GLN A 169 -4.21 10.38 9.27
CA GLN A 169 -4.02 11.02 7.96
C GLN A 169 -4.88 10.26 6.96
N HIS A 170 -5.57 10.95 6.05
CA HIS A 170 -6.31 10.30 4.97
C HIS A 170 -5.50 10.34 3.70
N PHE A 171 -5.37 9.18 3.08
CA PHE A 171 -4.75 8.97 1.79
C PHE A 171 -5.83 8.47 0.85
N TYR A 172 -5.88 9.10 -0.30
CA TYR A 172 -6.84 8.87 -1.35
C TYR A 172 -6.07 8.62 -2.63
N ASP A 173 -6.43 7.58 -3.36
CA ASP A 173 -5.97 7.46 -4.74
C ASP A 173 -7.09 6.91 -5.62
N HIS A 174 -7.02 7.30 -6.88
CA HIS A 174 -7.96 6.91 -7.91
C HIS A 174 -7.23 6.02 -8.92
N LEU A 175 -7.57 4.74 -8.92
CA LEU A 175 -7.06 3.78 -9.88
C LEU A 175 -8.10 3.54 -10.97
N GLU A 176 -7.66 3.70 -12.22
CA GLU A 176 -8.42 3.35 -13.41
C GLU A 176 -7.91 2.02 -14.00
N PHE A 177 -8.81 1.10 -14.33
CA PHE A 177 -8.51 -0.25 -14.82
C PHE A 177 -9.22 -0.57 -16.13
N SER A 178 -8.54 -1.22 -17.08
CA SER A 178 -9.21 -1.90 -18.20
C SER A 178 -9.47 -3.35 -17.86
N PHE A 179 -10.73 -3.78 -17.95
CA PHE A 179 -11.13 -5.19 -17.88
C PHE A 179 -11.35 -5.78 -19.26
#